data_AF-A0A2M8BNK2-F1
#
_entry.id   AF-A0A2M8BNK2-F1
#
_cell.length_a   1.000
_cell.length_b   1.000
_cell.length_c   1.000
_cell.angle_alpha   90.00
_cell.angle_beta   90.00
_cell.angle_gamma   90.00
#
_symmetry.space_group_name_H-M   'P 1'
#
loop_
_entity.id
_entity.type
_entity.pdbx_description
1 polymer ?
#
loop_
_entity_poly.entity_id
_entity_poly.type
_entity_poly.pdbx_seq_one_letter_code
_entity_poly.pdbx_strand_id
1 'polypeptide(L)' 'GQFAALTPLPTLVFFGPETPALYSPLAPNIHTLFIGLSCSPCDGNNQCLQQITPEQVLVQARALLQGGH' A
#
# COMPACT_ATOMS: atom_id res chain seq x y z
N GLY A 1 -7.51 4.05 -2.62
CA GLY A 1 -7.73 3.55 -1.25
C GLY A 1 -9.20 3.64 -0.86
N GLN A 2 -9.68 4.83 -0.49
CA GLN A 2 -11.00 5.02 0.14
C GLN A 2 -12.18 4.43 -0.66
N PHE A 3 -12.32 4.74 -1.95
CA PHE A 3 -13.40 4.16 -2.76
C PHE A 3 -13.22 2.68 -3.07
N ALA A 4 -11.98 2.21 -3.20
CA ALA A 4 -11.70 0.79 -3.47
C ALA A 4 -12.10 -0.11 -2.28
N ALA A 5 -12.11 0.44 -1.06
CA ALA A 5 -12.61 -0.22 0.14
C ALA A 5 -14.12 -0.56 0.07
N LEU A 6 -14.88 0.07 -0.83
CA LEU A 6 -16.30 -0.21 -1.06
C LEU A 6 -16.53 -1.33 -2.08
N THR A 7 -15.46 -1.94 -2.59
CA THR A 7 -15.51 -3.00 -3.61
C THR A 7 -15.00 -4.31 -3.03
N PRO A 8 -15.36 -5.46 -3.62
CA PRO A 8 -14.77 -6.75 -3.23
C PRO A 8 -13.35 -6.95 -3.76
N LEU A 9 -12.80 -6.00 -4.52
CA LEU A 9 -11.51 -6.16 -5.17
C LEU A 9 -10.37 -6.06 -4.15
N PRO A 10 -9.43 -7.02 -4.09
CA PRO A 10 -8.23 -6.89 -3.28
C PRO A 10 -7.43 -5.67 -3.77
N THR A 11 -7.08 -4.78 -2.84
CA THR A 11 -6.48 -3.49 -3.16
C THR A 11 -5.18 -3.31 -2.39
N LEU A 12 -4.08 -3.10 -3.14
CA LEU A 12 -2.81 -2.69 -2.57
C LEU A 12 -2.73 -1.16 -2.51
N VAL A 13 -2.32 -0.61 -1.37
CA VAL A 13 -2.15 0.83 -1.15
C VAL A 13 -0.73 1.09 -0.66
N PHE A 14 0.00 1.95 -1.37
CA PHE A 14 1.38 2.30 -1.03
C PHE A 14 1.41 3.61 -0.25
N PHE A 15 2.13 3.61 0.86
CA PHE A 15 2.30 4.78 1.72
C PHE A 15 3.74 5.29 1.60
N GLY A 16 3.88 6.59 1.32
CA GLY A 16 5.16 7.29 1.27
C GLY A 16 5.57 7.77 2.66
N PRO A 17 5.68 9.10 2.89
CA PRO A 17 6.01 9.63 4.22
C PRO A 17 4.85 9.54 5.23
N GLU A 18 3.60 9.52 4.77
CA GLU A 18 2.43 9.42 5.64
C GLU A 18 2.22 7.99 6.16
N THR A 19 1.88 7.86 7.44
CA THR A 19 1.64 6.56 8.06
C THR A 19 0.25 5.98 7.71
N PRO A 20 0.14 4.68 7.39
CA PRO A 20 -1.16 4.02 7.21
C PRO A 20 -2.00 4.00 8.49
N ALA A 21 -1.40 4.16 9.67
CA ALA A 21 -2.12 4.11 10.94
C ALA A 21 -3.22 5.18 11.07
N LEU A 22 -3.09 6.32 10.38
CA LEU A 22 -4.06 7.41 10.41
C LEU A 22 -4.98 7.44 9.18
N TYR A 23 -4.46 7.11 8.00
CA TYR A 23 -5.13 7.37 6.73
C TYR A 23 -5.50 6.12 5.92
N SER A 24 -5.16 4.92 6.41
CA SER A 24 -5.59 3.68 5.75
C SER A 24 -7.10 3.52 5.82
N PRO A 25 -7.78 3.20 4.70
CA PRO A 25 -9.18 2.79 4.74
C PRO A 25 -9.35 1.55 5.64
N LEU A 26 -10.44 1.54 6.42
CA LEU A 26 -10.76 0.47 7.36
C LEU A 26 -11.62 -0.60 6.68
N ALA A 27 -11.00 -1.42 5.83
CA ALA A 27 -11.68 -2.53 5.16
C ALA A 27 -10.75 -3.74 5.00
N PRO A 28 -11.28 -4.98 5.02
CA PRO A 28 -10.47 -6.20 5.00
C PRO A 28 -9.79 -6.46 3.65
N ASN A 29 -10.28 -5.86 2.56
CA ASN A 29 -9.69 -5.99 1.21
C ASN A 29 -8.55 -4.98 0.96
N ILE A 30 -8.16 -4.21 1.98
CA ILE A 30 -7.11 -3.19 1.90
C ILE A 30 -5.82 -3.74 2.48
N HIS A 31 -4.78 -3.76 1.67
CA HIS A 31 -3.44 -4.23 2.03
C HIS A 31 -2.45 -3.09 1.84
N THR A 32 -1.76 -2.70 2.89
CA THR A 32 -0.84 -1.55 2.86
C THR A 32 0.61 -2.01 2.70
N LEU A 33 1.37 -1.28 1.88
CA LEU A 33 2.84 -1.37 1.85
C LEU A 33 3.39 -0.04 2.36
N PHE A 34 4.16 -0.12 3.44
CA PHE A 34 4.74 1.03 4.12
C PHE A 34 6.08 0.62 4.73
N ILE A 35 7.13 1.38 4.42
CA ILE A 35 8.49 1.04 4.84
C ILE A 35 8.91 1.67 6.18
N GLY A 36 8.12 2.59 6.74
CA GLY A 36 8.42 3.22 8.03
C GLY A 36 9.62 4.18 8.04
N LEU A 37 10.15 4.57 6.87
CA LEU A 37 11.26 5.51 6.77
C LEU A 37 10.76 6.95 6.93
N SER A 38 11.52 7.78 7.65
CA SER A 38 11.27 9.21 7.72
C SER A 38 11.77 9.91 6.44
N CYS A 39 10.89 10.08 5.44
CA CYS A 39 11.16 10.85 4.21
C CYS A 39 10.30 12.14 4.11
N SER A 40 9.88 12.69 5.24
CA SER A 40 9.22 14.00 5.33
C SER A 40 10.22 15.08 5.77
N PRO A 41 10.16 16.32 5.24
CA PRO A 41 9.25 16.80 4.19
C PRO A 41 9.52 16.12 2.85
N CYS A 42 8.46 15.83 2.09
CA CYS A 42 8.59 15.26 0.76
C CYS A 42 9.12 16.33 -0.20
N ASP A 43 10.30 16.10 -0.77
CA ASP A 43 10.94 16.95 -1.77
C ASP A 43 10.54 16.60 -3.22
N GLY A 44 9.57 15.68 -3.37
CA GLY A 44 9.12 15.15 -4.66
C GLY A 44 9.94 13.97 -5.20
N ASN A 45 11.03 13.56 -4.53
CA ASN A 45 11.82 12.40 -4.93
C ASN A 45 11.16 11.07 -4.52
N ASN A 46 10.14 11.08 -3.65
CA ASN A 46 9.40 9.87 -3.24
C ASN A 46 10.31 8.76 -2.68
N GLN A 47 11.37 9.13 -1.95
CA GLN A 47 12.42 8.20 -1.49
C GLN A 47 11.85 6.97 -0.78
N CYS A 48 10.79 7.13 0.02
CA CYS A 48 10.15 5.99 0.67
C CYS A 48 9.45 5.03 -0.30
N LEU A 49 8.79 5.56 -1.33
CA LEU A 49 8.10 4.73 -2.31
C LEU A 49 9.10 3.99 -3.21
N GLN A 50 10.25 4.58 -3.51
CA GLN A 50 11.30 3.94 -4.31
C GLN A 50 11.85 2.66 -3.66
N GLN A 51 11.77 2.53 -2.33
CA GLN A 51 12.20 1.31 -1.62
C GLN A 51 11.16 0.19 -1.68
N ILE A 52 9.93 0.47 -2.10
CA ILE A 52 8.91 -0.54 -2.35
C ILE A 52 9.15 -1.08 -3.76
N THR A 53 9.79 -2.23 -3.87
CA THR A 53 10.22 -2.73 -5.18
C THR A 53 9.07 -3.35 -5.97
N PRO A 54 9.09 -3.30 -7.31
CA PRO A 54 8.09 -3.96 -8.15
C PRO A 54 7.92 -5.46 -7.84
N GLU A 55 9.01 -6.14 -7.49
CA GLU A 55 9.00 -7.57 -7.16
C GLU A 55 8.22 -7.83 -5.87
N GLN A 56 8.40 -7.00 -4.84
CA GLN A 56 7.63 -7.08 -3.59
C GLN A 56 6.12 -6.91 -3.87
N VAL A 57 5.77 -5.90 -4.69
CA VAL A 57 4.39 -5.66 -5.09
C VAL A 57 3.82 -6.85 -5.84
N LEU A 58 4.58 -7.42 -6.78
CA LEU A 58 4.13 -8.55 -7.60
C LEU A 58 3.90 -9.82 -6.78
N VAL A 59 4.77 -10.11 -5.81
CA VAL A 59 4.59 -11.24 -4.88
C VAL A 59 3.30 -11.07 -4.08
N GLN A 60 3.08 -9.89 -3.50
CA GLN A 60 1.87 -9.61 -2.72
C GLN A 60 0.61 -9.67 -3.59
N ALA A 61 0.63 -9.08 -4.78
CA ALA A 61 -0.49 -9.11 -5.71
C ALA A 61 -0.87 -10.55 -6.10
N ARG A 62 0.12 -11.41 -6.40
CA ARG A 62 -0.13 -12.83 -6.71
C ARG A 62 -0.73 -13.57 -5.52
N ALA A 63 -0.24 -13.34 -4.31
CA ALA A 63 -0.78 -13.96 -3.10
C ALA A 63 -2.27 -13.61 -2.91
N LEU A 64 -2.63 -12.33 -3.12
CA LEU A 64 -4.02 -11.88 -3.01
C LEU A 64 -4.94 -12.49 -4.07
N LEU A 65 -4.44 -12.67 -5.31
CA LEU A 65 -5.21 -13.31 -6.38
C LEU A 65 -5.39 -14.82 -6.16
N GLN A 66 -4.43 -15.48 -5.52
CA GLN A 66 -4.48 -16.92 -5.24
C GLN A 66 -5.34 -17.27 -4.02
N GLY A 67 -5.49 -16.34 -3.06
CA GLY A 67 -6.30 -16.51 -1.85
C GLY A 67 -7.78 -16.15 -2.00
N GLY A 68 -8.22 -15.70 -3.17
CA GLY A 68 -9.63 -15.40 -3.47
C GLY A 68 -10.44 -16.67 -3.77
N HIS A 69 -10.86 -17.38 -2.72
CA HIS A 69 -11.98 -18.33 -2.74
C HIS A 69 -13.04 -17.87 -1.73
#